data_AF-A0A9X1LLE0-F1
#
_entry.id   AF-A0A9X1LLE0-F1
#
_cell.length_a   1.000
_cell.length_b   1.000
_cell.length_c   1.000
_cell.angle_alpha   90.00
_cell.angle_beta   90.00
_cell.angle_gamma   90.00
#
_symmetry.space_group_name_H-M   'P 1'
#
loop_
_entity.id
_entity.type
_entity.pdbx_description
1 polymer ?
#
loop_
_entity_poly.entity_id
_entity_poly.type
_entity_poly.pdbx_seq_one_letter_code
_entity_poly.pdbx_strand_id
1 'polypeptide(L)'
;MKNYSDTEFNIIIVSSMDALNAYIISENTGRPALLFNPPLVKYKPIEFERRYIQGLVSKQILLGGSDDVVDPSETMAFLSRNLKSSELDIKIDPRLGHRIPLSVFEEQVELSYKALPSVFDGWDNEKLEKVSESLTEIKDGGAALFAYQKLQFEDMPALEHKASREGLLRYCELDTLAMVMIYEYFREVSEL
;
A
#
# COMPACT_ATOMS: atom_id res chain seq x y z
N MET A 1 -14.09 -9.41 -5.55
CA MET A 1 -14.18 -8.30 -6.53
C MET A 1 -15.40 -8.32 -7.46
N LYS A 2 -16.10 -9.44 -7.71
CA LYS A 2 -17.31 -9.47 -8.57
C LYS A 2 -18.43 -8.48 -8.17
N ASN A 3 -18.51 -8.11 -6.89
CA ASN A 3 -19.52 -7.17 -6.36
C ASN A 3 -18.99 -5.74 -6.15
N TYR A 4 -17.73 -5.47 -6.48
CA TYR A 4 -17.06 -4.18 -6.31
C TYR A 4 -16.17 -3.91 -7.52
N SER A 5 -16.78 -3.92 -8.71
CA SER A 5 -16.08 -3.72 -9.99
C SER A 5 -15.46 -2.33 -10.14
N ASP A 6 -15.95 -1.37 -9.35
CA ASP A 6 -15.63 0.04 -9.48
C ASP A 6 -14.65 0.52 -8.38
N THR A 7 -14.15 -0.40 -7.54
CA THR A 7 -13.15 -0.05 -6.54
C THR A 7 -11.79 0.16 -7.22
N GLU A 8 -11.42 1.42 -7.36
CA GLU A 8 -10.08 1.82 -7.78
C GLU A 8 -9.17 2.04 -6.57
N PHE A 9 -7.98 1.43 -6.59
CA PHE A 9 -6.91 1.75 -5.64
C PHE A 9 -5.84 2.57 -6.37
N ASN A 10 -5.35 3.63 -5.71
CA ASN A 10 -4.45 4.60 -6.33
C ASN A 10 -2.97 4.32 -6.11
N ILE A 11 -2.61 3.62 -5.02
CA ILE A 11 -1.24 3.23 -4.68
C ILE A 11 -1.26 1.94 -3.85
N ILE A 12 -0.24 1.10 -4.00
CA ILE A 12 -0.04 -0.12 -3.20
C ILE A 12 1.10 0.12 -2.22
N ILE A 13 0.89 -0.06 -0.91
CA ILE A 13 1.91 0.18 0.11
C ILE A 13 2.10 -1.09 0.94
N VAL A 14 3.29 -1.70 0.90
CA VAL A 14 3.53 -3.02 1.51
C VAL A 14 5.01 -3.24 1.83
N SER A 15 5.31 -4.27 2.63
CA SER A 15 6.66 -4.61 3.09
C SER A 15 6.99 -6.09 2.86
N SER A 16 8.28 -6.42 2.81
CA SER A 16 8.80 -7.79 2.80
C SER A 16 8.17 -8.64 1.69
N MET A 17 7.69 -9.85 1.99
CA MET A 17 7.10 -10.75 0.99
C MET A 17 5.90 -10.14 0.27
N ASP A 18 5.07 -9.34 0.94
CA ASP A 18 3.94 -8.68 0.29
C ASP A 18 4.40 -7.63 -0.72
N ALA A 19 5.58 -7.04 -0.50
CA ALA A 19 6.21 -6.11 -1.44
C ALA A 19 6.68 -6.78 -2.73
N LEU A 20 6.96 -8.09 -2.72
CA LEU A 20 7.15 -8.85 -3.97
C LEU A 20 5.85 -8.95 -4.77
N ASN A 21 4.74 -9.26 -4.11
CA ASN A 21 3.44 -9.37 -4.76
C ASN A 21 2.98 -8.01 -5.32
N ALA A 22 3.14 -6.94 -4.54
CA ALA A 22 2.84 -5.60 -5.00
C ALA A 22 3.71 -5.15 -6.17
N TYR A 23 4.98 -5.57 -6.23
CA TYR A 23 5.82 -5.33 -7.40
C TYR A 23 5.21 -5.97 -8.66
N ILE A 24 4.77 -7.23 -8.59
CA ILE A 24 4.09 -7.93 -9.70
C ILE A 24 2.78 -7.23 -10.08
N ILE A 25 1.96 -6.85 -9.09
CA ILE A 25 0.69 -6.17 -9.32
C ILE A 25 0.93 -4.80 -9.96
N SER A 26 1.90 -4.03 -9.48
CA SER A 26 2.26 -2.72 -10.03
C SER A 26 2.69 -2.85 -11.50
N GLU A 27 3.57 -3.80 -11.83
CA GLU A 27 4.00 -4.06 -13.22
C GLU A 27 2.82 -4.36 -14.16
N ASN A 28 1.83 -5.12 -13.69
CA ASN A 28 0.70 -5.55 -14.51
C ASN A 28 -0.46 -4.53 -14.59
N THR A 29 -0.68 -3.76 -13.52
CA THR A 29 -1.81 -2.83 -13.43
C THR A 29 -1.43 -1.39 -13.77
N GLY A 30 -0.14 -1.06 -13.75
CA GLY A 30 0.36 0.31 -13.89
C GLY A 30 0.03 1.21 -12.69
N ARG A 31 -0.35 0.62 -11.55
CA ARG A 31 -0.60 1.36 -10.31
C ARG A 31 0.72 1.61 -9.56
N PRO A 32 0.96 2.82 -9.04
CA PRO A 32 2.12 3.12 -8.23
C PRO A 32 2.27 2.22 -7.00
N ALA A 33 3.49 2.02 -6.52
CA ALA A 33 3.73 1.26 -5.30
C ALA A 33 4.84 1.84 -4.41
N LEU A 34 4.64 1.79 -3.09
CA LEU A 34 5.65 2.01 -2.06
C LEU A 34 6.01 0.66 -1.42
N LEU A 35 7.27 0.26 -1.59
CA LEU A 35 7.76 -1.07 -1.26
C LEU A 35 8.88 -0.97 -0.22
N PHE A 36 8.70 -1.62 0.92
CA PHE A 36 9.74 -1.73 1.94
C PHE A 36 10.40 -3.12 1.89
N ASN A 37 11.73 -3.16 1.77
CA ASN A 37 12.53 -4.41 1.76
C ASN A 37 11.95 -5.55 0.88
N PRO A 38 11.63 -5.31 -0.41
CA PRO A 38 11.05 -6.34 -1.26
C PRO A 38 12.08 -7.42 -1.64
N PRO A 39 11.80 -8.73 -1.45
CA PRO A 39 12.72 -9.81 -1.81
C PRO A 39 12.68 -10.13 -3.31
N LEU A 40 13.08 -9.17 -4.15
CA LEU A 40 12.88 -9.22 -5.61
C LEU A 40 13.69 -10.30 -6.33
N VAL A 41 14.68 -10.90 -5.68
CA VAL A 41 15.39 -12.08 -6.22
C VAL A 41 14.44 -13.24 -6.51
N LYS A 42 13.33 -13.31 -5.76
CA LYS A 42 12.28 -14.33 -5.92
C LYS A 42 11.26 -13.96 -7.00
N TYR A 43 11.40 -12.80 -7.66
CA TYR A 43 10.49 -12.35 -8.69
C TYR A 43 10.47 -13.32 -9.87
N LYS A 44 9.26 -13.77 -10.20
CA LYS A 44 8.96 -14.50 -11.42
C LYS A 44 7.91 -13.68 -12.15
N PRO A 45 8.17 -13.25 -13.40
CA PRO A 45 7.20 -12.49 -14.15
C PRO A 45 5.95 -13.33 -14.39
N ILE A 46 4.80 -12.71 -14.14
CA ILE A 46 3.47 -13.24 -14.41
C ILE A 46 2.74 -12.14 -15.18
N GLU A 47 2.17 -12.49 -16.33
CA GLU A 47 1.34 -11.58 -17.13
C GLU A 47 -0.14 -11.86 -16.86
N PHE A 48 -0.92 -10.83 -16.55
CA PHE A 48 -2.38 -10.92 -16.42
C PHE A 48 -3.09 -10.28 -17.62
N GLU A 49 -4.31 -10.72 -17.93
CA GLU A 49 -5.18 -10.02 -18.89
C GLU A 49 -5.39 -8.56 -18.43
N ARG A 50 -4.89 -7.63 -19.24
CA ARG A 50 -4.91 -6.19 -18.93
C ARG A 50 -6.32 -5.64 -19.04
N ARG A 51 -6.94 -5.31 -17.90
CA ARG A 51 -8.25 -4.64 -17.81
C ARG A 51 -8.19 -3.14 -17.58
N TYR A 52 -6.98 -2.57 -17.40
CA TYR A 52 -6.79 -1.17 -17.03
C TYR A 52 -5.82 -0.45 -17.99
N ILE A 53 -6.01 0.87 -18.15
CA ILE A 53 -5.09 1.75 -18.88
C ILE A 53 -3.80 1.84 -18.06
N GLN A 54 -2.65 1.56 -18.69
CA GLN A 54 -1.36 1.52 -18.01
C GLN A 54 -0.97 2.94 -17.54
N GLY A 55 -1.04 3.17 -16.24
CA GLY A 55 -0.49 4.37 -15.60
C GLY A 55 1.05 4.40 -15.65
N LEU A 56 1.64 5.46 -15.11
CA LEU A 56 3.08 5.49 -14.87
C LEU A 56 3.41 4.41 -13.81
N VAL A 57 4.24 3.43 -14.18
CA VAL A 57 4.61 2.30 -13.31
C VAL A 57 5.66 2.72 -12.26
N SER A 58 5.41 3.84 -11.57
CA SER A 58 6.32 4.44 -10.60
C SER A 58 6.34 3.65 -9.30
N LYS A 59 7.54 3.31 -8.82
CA LYS A 59 7.71 2.61 -7.55
C LYS A 59 8.72 3.33 -6.68
N GLN A 60 8.32 3.61 -5.46
CA GLN A 60 9.23 4.02 -4.40
C GLN A 60 9.64 2.78 -3.62
N ILE A 61 10.94 2.56 -3.46
CA ILE A 61 11.50 1.38 -2.81
C ILE A 61 12.45 1.85 -1.70
N LEU A 62 12.16 1.46 -0.45
CA LEU A 62 13.07 1.65 0.67
C LEU A 62 13.75 0.32 1.04
N LEU A 63 15.08 0.32 1.00
CA LEU A 63 15.90 -0.82 1.41
C LEU A 63 16.64 -0.51 2.72
N GLY A 64 16.56 -1.44 3.67
CA GLY A 64 17.38 -1.46 4.86
C GLY A 64 18.74 -2.07 4.57
N GLY A 65 19.81 -1.29 4.70
CA GLY A 65 21.18 -1.76 4.46
C GLY A 65 21.68 -2.76 5.50
N SER A 66 21.03 -2.82 6.67
CA SER A 66 21.28 -3.80 7.74
C SER A 66 20.15 -4.85 7.82
N ASP A 67 19.35 -5.02 6.76
CA ASP A 67 18.32 -6.05 6.69
C ASP A 67 18.96 -7.45 6.66
N ASP A 68 18.65 -8.26 7.67
CA ASP A 68 19.15 -9.61 7.88
C ASP A 68 18.21 -10.71 7.35
N VAL A 69 17.04 -10.33 6.84
CA VAL A 69 16.00 -11.23 6.30
C VAL A 69 15.95 -11.15 4.77
N VAL A 70 16.07 -9.94 4.22
CA VAL A 70 16.10 -9.68 2.77
C VAL A 70 17.39 -8.94 2.45
N ASP A 71 18.30 -9.59 1.73
CA ASP A 71 19.58 -8.97 1.38
C ASP A 71 19.33 -7.76 0.42
N PRO A 72 19.65 -6.53 0.87
CA PRO A 72 19.44 -5.32 0.08
C PRO A 72 20.31 -5.31 -1.18
N SER A 73 21.47 -5.97 -1.16
CA SER A 73 22.40 -6.06 -2.29
C SER A 73 21.81 -6.90 -3.42
N GLU A 74 21.16 -8.00 -3.10
CA GLU A 74 20.53 -8.84 -4.11
C GLU A 74 19.32 -8.14 -4.73
N THR A 75 18.53 -7.44 -3.92
CA THR A 75 17.41 -6.62 -4.39
C THR A 75 17.89 -5.49 -5.31
N MET A 76 18.96 -4.80 -4.94
CA MET A 76 19.58 -3.77 -5.78
C MET A 76 20.13 -4.34 -7.08
N ALA A 77 20.76 -5.53 -7.05
CA ALA A 77 21.26 -6.20 -8.24
C ALA A 77 20.13 -6.58 -9.19
N PHE A 78 18.98 -7.02 -8.66
CA PHE A 78 17.78 -7.26 -9.45
C PHE A 78 17.28 -5.96 -10.10
N LEU A 79 17.10 -4.89 -9.33
CA LEU A 79 16.60 -3.61 -9.85
C LEU A 79 17.52 -3.03 -10.93
N SER A 80 18.83 -3.09 -10.71
CA SER A 80 19.86 -2.61 -11.65
C SER A 80 19.79 -3.32 -13.01
N ARG A 81 19.42 -4.60 -13.04
CA ARG A 81 19.26 -5.37 -14.29
C ARG A 81 17.95 -5.04 -15.02
N ASN A 82 16.96 -4.50 -14.32
CA ASN A 82 15.59 -4.30 -14.82
C ASN A 82 15.18 -2.82 -14.92
N LEU A 83 16.13 -1.88 -14.97
CA LEU A 83 15.91 -0.42 -15.01
C LEU A 83 15.13 0.11 -16.23
N LYS A 84 14.84 -0.72 -17.22
CA LYS A 84 14.28 -0.27 -18.51
C LYS A 84 12.74 -0.25 -18.55
N SER A 85 12.05 -0.84 -17.57
CA SER A 85 10.59 -1.05 -17.62
C SER A 85 9.78 -0.12 -16.72
N SER A 86 10.36 0.47 -15.68
CA SER A 86 9.63 1.26 -14.68
C SER A 86 10.41 2.46 -14.16
N GLU A 87 9.67 3.50 -13.75
CA GLU A 87 10.23 4.62 -12.99
C GLU A 87 10.44 4.16 -11.54
N LEU A 88 11.66 4.31 -11.03
CA LEU A 88 12.05 3.79 -9.72
C LEU A 88 12.68 4.92 -8.89
N ASP A 89 12.11 5.20 -7.72
CA ASP A 89 12.75 5.97 -6.65
C ASP A 89 13.28 4.97 -5.61
N ILE A 90 14.59 4.78 -5.55
CA ILE A 90 15.22 3.80 -4.66
C ILE A 90 15.99 4.54 -3.58
N LYS A 91 15.60 4.30 -2.33
CA LYS A 91 16.27 4.81 -1.13
C LYS A 91 16.87 3.65 -0.34
N ILE A 92 18.05 3.88 0.21
CA ILE A 92 18.74 2.93 1.07
C ILE A 92 19.13 3.65 2.36
N ASP A 93 18.69 3.16 3.51
CA ASP A 93 19.26 3.56 4.81
C ASP A 93 20.17 2.43 5.31
N PRO A 94 21.50 2.65 5.36
CA PRO A 94 22.46 1.65 5.82
C PRO A 94 22.18 1.07 7.22
N ARG A 95 21.48 1.82 8.08
CA ARG A 95 21.24 1.47 9.49
C ARG A 95 19.90 0.79 9.71
N LEU A 96 19.02 0.86 8.71
CA LEU A 96 17.69 0.27 8.78
C LEU A 96 17.80 -1.25 8.59
N GLY A 97 17.12 -2.00 9.46
CA GLY A 97 17.00 -3.45 9.37
C GLY A 97 15.72 -3.90 8.66
N HIS A 98 15.31 -5.16 8.86
CA HIS A 98 14.11 -5.68 8.20
C HIS A 98 12.81 -4.97 8.64
N ARG A 99 12.69 -4.65 9.93
CA ARG A 99 11.52 -3.94 10.47
C ARG A 99 11.68 -2.44 10.29
N ILE A 100 10.66 -1.81 9.74
CA ILE A 100 10.63 -0.37 9.47
C ILE A 100 10.10 0.37 10.72
N PRO A 101 10.86 1.31 11.32
CA PRO A 101 10.34 2.17 12.37
C PRO A 101 9.18 3.01 11.87
N LEU A 102 8.19 3.26 12.74
CA LEU A 102 6.98 4.00 12.38
C LEU A 102 7.28 5.37 11.78
N SER A 103 8.22 6.11 12.35
CA SER A 103 8.60 7.44 11.84
C SER A 103 9.13 7.40 10.41
N VAL A 104 9.92 6.36 10.07
CA VAL A 104 10.44 6.16 8.71
C VAL A 104 9.32 5.79 7.76
N PHE A 105 8.39 4.94 8.21
CA PHE A 105 7.21 4.56 7.44
C PHE A 105 6.34 5.78 7.12
N GLU A 106 5.98 6.58 8.13
CA GLU A 106 5.18 7.80 7.99
C GLU A 106 5.82 8.78 7.01
N GLU A 107 7.14 9.01 7.15
CA GLU A 107 7.90 9.86 6.23
C GLU A 107 7.83 9.35 4.79
N GLN A 108 8.05 8.06 4.56
CA GLN A 108 8.00 7.51 3.20
C GLN A 108 6.60 7.57 2.60
N VAL A 109 5.56 7.32 3.40
CA VAL A 109 4.16 7.41 2.98
C VAL A 109 3.81 8.84 2.59
N GLU A 110 4.17 9.83 3.41
CA GLU A 110 3.95 11.24 3.11
C GLU A 110 4.63 11.65 1.80
N LEU A 111 5.88 11.20 1.59
CA LEU A 111 6.62 11.44 0.35
C LEU A 111 5.94 10.77 -0.85
N SER A 112 5.46 9.53 -0.71
CA SER A 112 4.73 8.83 -1.78
C SER A 112 3.47 9.57 -2.18
N TYR A 113 2.64 10.00 -1.22
CA TYR A 113 1.39 10.72 -1.53
C TYR A 113 1.64 12.09 -2.17
N LYS A 114 2.70 12.80 -1.77
CA LYS A 114 3.10 14.07 -2.42
C LYS A 114 3.55 13.90 -3.86
N ALA A 115 4.06 12.72 -4.23
CA ALA A 115 4.48 12.41 -5.59
C ALA A 115 3.32 11.96 -6.50
N LEU A 116 2.15 11.65 -5.94
CA LEU A 116 0.96 11.32 -6.71
C LEU A 116 0.30 12.57 -7.31
N PRO A 117 -0.40 12.45 -8.46
CA PRO A 117 -1.23 13.54 -8.98
C PRO A 117 -2.25 14.00 -7.94
N SER A 118 -2.52 15.30 -7.90
CA SER A 118 -3.55 15.89 -7.03
C SER A 118 -4.89 15.21 -7.24
N VAL A 119 -5.40 14.53 -6.21
CA VAL A 119 -6.69 13.81 -6.23
C VAL A 119 -7.87 14.79 -6.35
N PHE A 120 -7.66 16.04 -5.95
CA PHE A 120 -8.70 17.06 -5.82
C PHE A 120 -8.61 18.16 -6.89
N ASP A 121 -7.80 17.99 -7.93
CA ASP A 121 -7.77 18.94 -9.04
C ASP A 121 -9.17 19.07 -9.67
N GLY A 122 -9.78 20.24 -9.52
CA GLY A 122 -11.12 20.55 -10.02
C GLY A 122 -12.28 20.19 -9.08
N TRP A 123 -12.02 19.84 -7.82
CA TRP A 123 -13.07 19.61 -6.82
C TRP A 123 -13.52 20.92 -6.17
N ASP A 124 -14.83 21.10 -6.02
CA ASP A 124 -15.41 22.22 -5.28
C ASP A 124 -15.49 21.91 -3.78
N ASN A 125 -15.64 22.96 -2.97
CA ASN A 125 -15.71 22.82 -1.51
C ASN A 125 -16.89 21.96 -1.04
N GLU A 126 -17.97 21.87 -1.82
CA GLU A 126 -19.15 21.07 -1.51
C GLU A 126 -18.87 19.56 -1.58
N LYS A 127 -18.04 19.13 -2.54
CA LYS A 127 -17.56 17.74 -2.62
C LYS A 127 -16.59 17.39 -1.50
N LEU A 128 -15.76 18.34 -1.06
CA LEU A 128 -14.83 18.15 0.05
C LEU A 128 -15.57 18.00 1.40
N GLU A 129 -16.64 18.77 1.60
CA GLU A 129 -17.49 18.69 2.80
C GLU A 129 -18.20 17.33 2.92
N LYS A 130 -18.72 16.80 1.80
CA LYS A 130 -19.33 15.46 1.75
C LYS A 130 -18.37 14.32 2.12
N VAL A 131 -17.09 14.43 1.74
CA VAL A 131 -16.07 13.45 2.14
C VAL A 131 -15.81 13.55 3.64
N SER A 132 -15.72 14.76 4.20
CA SER A 132 -15.57 14.96 5.64
C SER A 132 -16.76 14.40 6.45
N GLU A 133 -17.98 14.50 5.93
CA GLU A 133 -19.17 13.91 6.56
C GLU A 133 -19.15 12.37 6.52
N SER A 134 -18.56 11.78 5.47
CA SER A 134 -18.45 10.32 5.32
C SER A 134 -17.42 9.66 6.25
N LEU A 135 -16.48 10.43 6.83
CA LEU A 135 -15.49 9.95 7.82
C LEU A 135 -16.11 9.58 9.18
N THR A 136 -17.42 9.70 9.34
CA THR A 136 -18.14 9.27 10.55
C THR A 136 -18.21 7.75 10.71
N GLU A 137 -17.90 6.99 9.66
CA GLU A 137 -17.84 5.52 9.68
C GLU A 137 -16.44 5.01 9.27
N ILE A 138 -15.92 4.00 9.96
CA ILE A 138 -14.65 3.34 9.59
C ILE A 138 -14.92 2.39 8.41
N LYS A 139 -14.97 2.92 7.20
CA LYS A 139 -15.26 2.15 5.96
C LYS A 139 -14.14 2.21 4.92
N ASP A 140 -13.12 3.02 5.14
CA ASP A 140 -11.94 3.14 4.29
C ASP A 140 -10.67 3.36 5.12
N GLY A 141 -9.51 3.29 4.45
CA GLY A 141 -8.21 3.41 5.09
C GLY A 141 -7.94 4.77 5.72
N GLY A 142 -8.53 5.85 5.20
CA GLY A 142 -8.41 7.20 5.75
C GLY A 142 -9.22 7.37 7.03
N ALA A 143 -10.47 6.89 7.04
CA ALA A 143 -11.34 6.84 8.22
C ALA A 143 -10.77 5.93 9.31
N ALA A 144 -10.19 4.78 8.93
CA ALA A 144 -9.49 3.89 9.86
C ALA A 144 -8.26 4.57 10.48
N LEU A 145 -7.45 5.25 9.68
CA LEU A 145 -6.28 5.97 10.18
C LEU A 145 -6.67 7.11 11.13
N PHE A 146 -7.69 7.88 10.78
CA PHE A 146 -8.21 8.97 11.63
C PHE A 146 -8.78 8.44 12.96
N ALA A 147 -9.54 7.35 12.93
CA ALA A 147 -10.07 6.71 14.13
C ALA A 147 -8.96 6.14 15.03
N TYR A 148 -7.91 5.56 14.43
CA TYR A 148 -6.73 5.09 15.17
C TYR A 148 -5.95 6.23 15.81
N GLN A 149 -5.79 7.36 15.11
CA GLN A 149 -5.13 8.55 15.63
C GLN A 149 -5.91 9.14 16.81
N LYS A 150 -7.24 9.21 16.69
CA LYS A 150 -8.13 9.67 17.75
C LYS A 150 -8.04 8.82 19.04
N LEU A 151 -7.82 7.52 18.95
CA LEU A 151 -7.66 6.62 20.10
C LEU A 151 -6.38 6.86 20.91
N GLN A 152 -5.37 7.54 20.35
CA GLN A 152 -4.08 7.76 21.00
C GLN A 152 -4.05 8.99 21.92
N PHE A 153 -5.11 9.81 21.93
CA PHE A 153 -5.23 10.99 22.79
C PHE A 153 -6.04 10.67 24.05
N GLU A 154 -5.59 11.16 25.21
CA GLU A 154 -6.15 10.83 26.53
C GLU A 154 -7.57 11.38 26.78
N ASP A 155 -8.03 12.36 26.01
CA ASP A 155 -9.30 13.08 26.26
C ASP A 155 -10.54 12.47 25.58
N MET A 156 -10.47 11.22 25.09
CA MET A 156 -11.61 10.58 24.44
C MET A 156 -12.59 9.94 25.45
N PRO A 157 -13.92 10.20 25.34
CA PRO A 157 -14.93 9.52 26.16
C PRO A 157 -14.87 8.00 25.99
N ALA A 158 -14.94 7.26 27.10
CA ALA A 158 -14.78 5.79 27.11
C ALA A 158 -15.72 5.03 26.14
N LEU A 159 -16.90 5.57 25.87
CA LEU A 159 -17.87 5.01 24.91
C LEU A 159 -17.39 5.14 23.45
N GLU A 160 -16.84 6.30 23.07
CA GLU A 160 -16.30 6.59 21.74
C GLU A 160 -15.00 5.80 21.50
N HIS A 161 -14.18 5.65 22.56
CA HIS A 161 -12.97 4.84 22.53
C HIS A 161 -13.28 3.36 22.29
N LYS A 162 -14.29 2.81 22.96
CA LYS A 162 -14.71 1.41 22.76
C LYS A 162 -15.23 1.19 21.34
N ALA A 163 -16.08 2.09 20.83
CA ALA A 163 -16.67 1.99 19.50
C ALA A 163 -15.61 2.09 18.38
N SER A 164 -14.66 3.04 18.51
CA SER A 164 -13.57 3.20 17.54
C SER A 164 -12.64 1.98 17.51
N ARG A 165 -12.32 1.42 18.68
CA ARG A 165 -11.51 0.18 18.77
C ARG A 165 -12.22 -1.01 18.13
N GLU A 166 -13.51 -1.20 18.37
CA GLU A 166 -14.30 -2.28 17.76
C GLU A 166 -14.42 -2.12 16.24
N GLY A 167 -14.58 -0.88 15.74
CA GLY A 167 -14.60 -0.59 14.31
C GLY A 167 -13.27 -0.85 13.62
N LEU A 168 -12.14 -0.49 14.25
CA LEU A 168 -10.80 -0.79 13.73
C LEU A 168 -10.50 -2.28 13.66
N LEU A 169 -10.87 -3.05 14.69
CA LEU A 169 -10.71 -4.51 14.67
C LEU A 169 -11.45 -5.14 13.49
N ARG A 170 -12.67 -4.65 13.24
CA ARG A 170 -13.52 -5.12 12.14
C ARG A 170 -12.97 -4.71 10.77
N TYR A 171 -12.36 -3.54 10.67
CA TYR A 171 -11.63 -3.10 9.48
C TYR A 171 -10.40 -3.97 9.21
N CYS A 172 -9.59 -4.31 10.23
CA CYS A 172 -8.46 -5.23 10.10
C CYS A 172 -8.89 -6.65 9.69
N GLU A 173 -10.03 -7.15 10.20
CA GLU A 173 -10.64 -8.41 9.76
C GLU A 173 -11.05 -8.35 8.28
N LEU A 174 -11.60 -7.21 7.84
CA LEU A 174 -11.99 -6.97 6.45
C LEU A 174 -10.77 -6.92 5.52
N ASP A 175 -9.68 -6.26 5.93
CA ASP A 175 -8.43 -6.20 5.17
C ASP A 175 -7.78 -7.59 5.04
N THR A 176 -7.82 -8.38 6.11
CA THR A 176 -7.39 -9.78 6.09
C THR A 176 -8.24 -10.61 5.12
N LEU A 177 -9.57 -10.42 5.17
CA LEU A 177 -10.50 -11.09 4.27
C LEU A 177 -10.33 -10.66 2.81
N ALA A 178 -10.03 -9.39 2.56
CA ALA A 178 -9.72 -8.86 1.23
C ALA A 178 -8.46 -9.53 0.67
N MET A 179 -7.43 -9.70 1.50
CA MET A 179 -6.20 -10.39 1.10
C MET A 179 -6.43 -11.87 0.80
N VAL A 180 -7.27 -12.56 1.58
CA VAL A 180 -7.70 -13.94 1.30
C VAL A 180 -8.48 -14.02 -0.01
N MET A 181 -9.41 -13.11 -0.27
CA MET A 181 -10.17 -13.08 -1.53
C MET A 181 -9.29 -12.82 -2.75
N ILE A 182 -8.26 -11.96 -2.60
CA ILE A 182 -7.25 -11.73 -3.63
C ILE A 182 -6.44 -13.00 -3.89
N TYR A 183 -5.99 -13.68 -2.83
CA TYR A 183 -5.30 -14.96 -2.93
C TYR A 183 -6.16 -16.05 -3.59
N GLU A 184 -7.44 -16.19 -3.20
CA GLU A 184 -8.36 -17.16 -3.78
C GLU A 184 -8.65 -16.87 -5.24
N TYR A 185 -8.83 -15.60 -5.60
CA TYR A 185 -8.96 -15.19 -6.99
C TYR A 185 -7.72 -15.62 -7.77
N PHE A 186 -6.52 -15.25 -7.30
CA PHE A 186 -5.28 -15.65 -7.98
C PHE A 186 -5.11 -17.16 -8.07
N ARG A 187 -5.52 -17.93 -7.05
CA ARG A 187 -5.53 -19.40 -7.11
C ARG A 187 -6.48 -19.94 -8.19
N GLU A 188 -7.66 -19.34 -8.34
CA GLU A 188 -8.68 -19.76 -9.32
C GLU A 188 -8.27 -19.42 -10.77
N VAL A 189 -7.74 -18.21 -11.02
CA VAL A 189 -7.31 -17.83 -12.39
C VAL A 189 -5.95 -18.39 -12.80
N SER A 190 -5.14 -18.90 -11.86
CA SER A 190 -3.79 -19.40 -12.17
C SER A 190 -3.70 -20.91 -12.42
N GLU A 191 -4.81 -21.67 -12.37
CA GLU A 191 -4.84 -23.15 -12.46
C GLU A 191 -3.53 -23.84 -12.04
N LEU A 192 -3.32 -23.92 -10.72
CA LEU A 192 -2.49 -24.95 -10.08
C LEU A 192 -3.39 -26.10 -9.59
#